data_AF-A0A932BW53-F1
#
_entry.id   AF-A0A932BW53-F1
#
_cell.length_a   1.000
_cell.length_b   1.000
_cell.length_c   1.000
_cell.angle_alpha   90.00
_cell.angle_beta   90.00
_cell.angle_gamma   90.00
#
_symmetry.space_group_name_H-M   'P 1'
#
loop_
_entity.id
_entity.type
_entity.pdbx_description
1 polymer ?
#
loop_
_entity_poly.entity_id
_entity_poly.type
_entity_poly.pdbx_seq_one_letter_code
_entity_poly.pdbx_strand_id
1 'polypeptide(L)'
;MSRYQSLRPRRHLRVLLVAGLLGALLATATVATNALGVGTRFENLVRRIEIALDPPPDRPSVPTVLVTPRPTLSATPPATPSDAPTAPTTSSPTASLTASPTAAPTDTPQPTPARVAVDVNLLPDAERVFASQITKDWCAPATVQMVLTIFGRGNVSEAFQRELVSRIDEWESWQDSHDGGWGPSAMVEALVAYGVTGYEIRAYETRADALRDAAGAISDTGSPVVLLAWRGAHAWLMSGYRADADPRLFPDATVSGAYVLDAWYPRVSSIWGASDPPGTFQDAAEMARNFLPWKRPEGKYPERDGRFLVLIPTLPFAPGS
;
A
#
# COMPACT_ATOMS: atom_id res chain seq x y z
N MET A 1 46.25 75.09 -10.06
CA MET A 1 45.40 74.24 -10.92
C MET A 1 44.77 73.17 -10.04
N SER A 2 43.52 73.41 -9.61
CA SER A 2 42.86 72.66 -8.53
C SER A 2 42.03 71.48 -9.07
N ARG A 3 42.11 70.36 -8.36
CA ARG A 3 41.48 69.06 -8.67
C ARG A 3 39.94 69.17 -8.56
N TYR A 4 39.22 68.76 -9.59
CA TYR A 4 37.80 68.42 -9.50
C TYR A 4 37.61 67.00 -10.07
N GLN A 5 37.77 65.99 -9.22
CA GLN A 5 37.30 64.63 -9.50
C GLN A 5 35.94 64.46 -8.83
N SER A 6 34.86 64.60 -9.60
CA SER A 6 33.50 64.34 -9.14
C SER A 6 33.25 62.83 -9.07
N LEU A 7 33.55 62.21 -7.93
CA LEU A 7 33.10 60.86 -7.63
C LEU A 7 31.59 60.87 -7.33
N ARG A 8 30.75 60.68 -8.37
CA ARG A 8 29.36 60.23 -8.22
C ARG A 8 29.12 58.85 -8.87
N PRO A 9 29.53 57.72 -8.25
CA PRO A 9 29.01 56.40 -8.59
C PRO A 9 28.03 55.82 -7.55
N ARG A 10 27.82 56.47 -6.39
CA ARG A 10 27.10 55.88 -5.26
C ARG A 10 25.59 55.70 -5.45
N ARG A 11 24.95 56.44 -6.36
CA ARG A 11 23.49 56.38 -6.55
C ARG A 11 23.08 55.15 -7.38
N HIS A 12 23.82 54.83 -8.44
CA HIS A 12 23.55 53.67 -9.28
C HIS A 12 23.80 52.35 -8.54
N LEU A 13 24.87 52.28 -7.73
CA LEU A 13 25.13 51.11 -6.89
C LEU A 13 24.02 50.87 -5.85
N ARG A 14 23.50 51.93 -5.23
CA ARG A 14 22.38 51.82 -4.28
C ARG A 14 21.08 51.36 -4.97
N VAL A 15 20.80 51.86 -6.17
CA VAL A 15 19.63 51.42 -6.95
C VAL A 15 19.75 49.95 -7.35
N LEU A 16 20.94 49.50 -7.78
CA LEU A 16 21.17 48.09 -8.10
C LEU A 16 21.03 47.18 -6.88
N LEU A 17 21.56 47.59 -5.71
CA LEU A 17 21.41 46.83 -4.47
C LEU A 17 19.95 46.73 -4.01
N VAL A 18 19.18 47.83 -4.07
CA VAL A 18 17.76 47.83 -3.72
C VAL A 18 16.96 46.99 -4.71
N ALA A 19 17.23 47.08 -6.01
CA ALA A 19 16.59 46.26 -7.03
C ALA A 19 16.91 44.77 -6.85
N GLY A 20 18.16 44.43 -6.53
CA GLY A 20 18.57 43.06 -6.22
C GLY A 20 17.88 42.50 -4.98
N LEU A 21 17.78 43.29 -3.91
CA LEU A 21 17.10 42.89 -2.68
C LEU A 21 15.58 42.72 -2.89
N LEU A 22 14.95 43.62 -3.64
CA LEU A 22 13.53 43.51 -4.01
C LEU A 22 13.29 42.30 -4.92
N GLY A 23 14.19 42.03 -5.87
CA GLY A 23 14.13 40.84 -6.72
C GLY A 23 14.26 39.55 -5.91
N ALA A 24 15.18 39.51 -4.94
CA ALA A 24 15.33 38.38 -4.02
C ALA A 24 14.09 38.19 -3.13
N LEU A 25 13.55 39.28 -2.56
CA LEU A 25 12.33 39.23 -1.74
C LEU A 25 11.12 38.76 -2.55
N LEU A 26 10.95 39.25 -3.79
CA LEU A 26 9.90 38.81 -4.70
C LEU A 26 10.06 37.33 -5.08
N ALA A 27 11.28 36.87 -5.37
CA ALA A 27 11.56 35.47 -5.64
C ALA A 27 11.28 34.57 -4.42
N THR A 28 11.60 35.03 -3.22
CA THR A 28 11.32 34.31 -1.96
C THR A 28 9.81 34.25 -1.71
N ALA A 29 9.08 35.35 -1.97
CA ALA A 29 7.64 35.42 -1.83
C ALA A 29 6.90 34.54 -2.87
N THR A 30 7.36 34.46 -4.13
CA THR A 30 6.74 33.61 -5.15
C THR A 30 6.96 32.12 -4.88
N VAL A 31 8.13 31.74 -4.35
CA VAL A 31 8.39 30.39 -3.84
C VAL A 31 7.47 30.08 -2.65
N ALA A 32 7.41 30.97 -1.65
CA ALA A 32 6.62 30.77 -0.43
C ALA A 32 5.11 30.68 -0.68
N THR A 33 4.59 31.44 -1.66
CA THR A 33 3.17 31.40 -2.05
C THR A 33 2.85 30.31 -3.09
N ASN A 34 3.85 29.53 -3.50
CA ASN A 34 3.78 28.60 -4.62
C ASN A 34 3.10 29.21 -5.87
N ALA A 35 3.32 30.50 -6.11
CA ALA A 35 2.70 31.22 -7.22
C ALA A 35 3.10 30.54 -8.54
N LEU A 36 2.11 30.14 -9.33
CA LEU A 36 2.30 29.44 -10.61
C LEU A 36 3.10 28.12 -10.49
N GLY A 37 3.11 27.47 -9.32
CA GLY A 37 3.85 26.23 -9.09
C GLY A 37 5.37 26.42 -8.96
N VAL A 38 5.85 27.66 -8.80
CA VAL A 38 7.28 27.97 -8.66
C VAL A 38 7.87 27.33 -7.40
N GLY A 39 7.10 27.27 -6.31
CA GLY A 39 7.51 26.58 -5.09
C GLY A 39 7.77 25.09 -5.34
N THR A 40 6.82 24.39 -5.97
CA THR A 40 6.97 22.97 -6.31
C THR A 40 8.16 22.72 -7.24
N ARG A 41 8.40 23.61 -8.22
CA ARG A 41 9.57 23.50 -9.11
C ARG A 41 10.89 23.71 -8.36
N PHE A 42 10.91 24.64 -7.41
CA PHE A 42 12.08 24.88 -6.57
C PHE A 42 12.35 23.70 -5.63
N GLU A 43 11.33 23.17 -4.94
CA GLU A 43 11.44 21.96 -4.12
C GLU A 43 11.99 20.78 -4.93
N ASN A 44 11.46 20.54 -6.14
CA ASN A 44 11.95 19.50 -7.03
C ASN A 44 13.42 19.72 -7.45
N LEU A 45 13.86 20.96 -7.60
CA LEU A 45 15.25 21.29 -7.93
C LEU A 45 16.16 21.02 -6.73
N VAL A 46 15.78 21.50 -5.54
CA VAL A 46 16.51 21.26 -4.29
C VAL A 46 16.66 19.75 -4.07
N ARG A 47 15.58 18.99 -4.20
CA ARG A 47 15.61 17.53 -4.04
C ARG A 47 16.54 16.84 -5.03
N ARG A 48 16.58 17.29 -6.29
CA ARG A 48 17.54 16.76 -7.28
C ARG A 48 18.99 17.06 -6.92
N ILE A 49 19.26 18.24 -6.34
CA ILE A 49 20.59 18.61 -5.87
C ILE A 49 20.97 17.77 -4.66
N GLU A 50 20.07 17.58 -3.70
CA GLU A 50 20.26 16.72 -2.53
C GLU A 50 20.60 15.28 -2.96
N ILE A 51 19.78 14.66 -3.81
CA ILE A 51 20.04 13.30 -4.34
C ILE A 51 21.38 13.23 -5.09
N ALA A 52 21.79 14.29 -5.78
CA ALA A 52 23.06 14.30 -6.50
C ALA A 52 24.28 14.42 -5.57
N LEU A 53 24.13 15.03 -4.40
CA LEU A 53 25.19 15.22 -3.41
C LEU A 53 25.27 14.05 -2.43
N ASP A 54 24.12 13.51 -2.05
CA ASP A 54 23.97 12.43 -1.08
C ASP A 54 22.92 11.43 -1.59
N PRO A 55 23.28 10.58 -2.57
CA PRO A 55 22.36 9.61 -3.10
C PRO A 55 22.03 8.54 -2.05
N PRO A 56 20.81 7.97 -2.10
CA PRO A 56 20.45 6.83 -1.26
C PRO A 56 21.49 5.71 -1.35
N PRO A 57 21.75 5.00 -0.24
CA PRO A 57 22.74 3.93 -0.24
C PRO A 57 22.33 2.82 -1.20
N ASP A 58 23.27 2.35 -2.03
CA ASP A 58 23.08 1.20 -2.91
C ASP A 58 23.30 -0.09 -2.10
N ARG A 59 22.25 -0.55 -1.42
CA ARG A 59 22.30 -1.76 -0.57
C ARG A 59 21.16 -2.73 -0.89
N PRO A 60 21.33 -4.03 -0.60
CA PRO A 60 20.25 -4.99 -0.73
C PRO A 60 19.02 -4.53 0.06
N SER A 61 17.85 -4.74 -0.51
CA SER A 61 16.56 -4.42 0.09
C SER A 61 15.63 -5.64 0.04
N VAL A 62 14.56 -5.61 0.81
CA VAL A 62 13.50 -6.62 0.77
C VAL A 62 12.95 -6.76 -0.66
N PRO A 63 12.97 -7.96 -1.26
CA PRO A 63 12.53 -8.14 -2.64
C PRO A 63 11.02 -7.96 -2.79
N THR A 64 10.58 -7.51 -3.96
CA THR A 64 9.16 -7.47 -4.31
C THR A 64 8.73 -8.81 -4.92
N VAL A 65 7.75 -9.47 -4.32
CA VAL A 65 7.20 -10.72 -4.86
C VAL A 65 6.18 -10.39 -5.94
N LEU A 66 6.47 -10.80 -7.17
CA LEU A 66 5.51 -10.70 -8.28
C LEU A 66 4.45 -11.80 -8.15
N VAL A 67 3.20 -11.40 -7.97
CA VAL A 67 2.09 -12.34 -7.87
C VAL A 67 1.50 -12.57 -9.25
N THR A 68 1.65 -13.79 -9.75
CA THR A 68 1.00 -14.22 -10.99
C THR A 68 -0.49 -14.45 -10.73
N PRO A 69 -1.41 -13.94 -11.58
CA PRO A 69 -2.84 -14.18 -11.43
C PRO A 69 -3.13 -15.68 -11.38
N ARG A 70 -4.04 -16.08 -10.50
CA ARG A 70 -4.56 -17.45 -10.49
C ARG A 70 -5.33 -17.68 -11.80
N PRO A 71 -5.21 -18.83 -12.48
CA PRO A 71 -6.02 -19.11 -13.66
C PRO A 71 -7.49 -18.97 -13.30
N THR A 72 -8.21 -18.08 -13.96
CA THR A 72 -9.66 -18.02 -13.86
C THR A 72 -10.20 -19.33 -14.39
N LEU A 73 -10.81 -20.14 -13.53
CA LEU A 73 -11.57 -21.31 -13.99
C LEU A 73 -12.74 -20.78 -14.80
N SER A 74 -12.58 -20.75 -16.13
CA SER A 74 -13.70 -20.56 -17.05
C SER A 74 -14.77 -21.58 -16.66
N ALA A 75 -15.98 -21.08 -16.35
CA ALA A 75 -17.12 -21.89 -15.97
C ALA A 75 -17.22 -23.10 -16.90
N THR A 76 -17.06 -24.30 -16.33
CA THR A 76 -17.31 -25.55 -17.04
C THR A 76 -18.76 -25.49 -17.54
N PRO A 77 -19.02 -25.64 -18.85
CA PRO A 77 -20.40 -25.65 -19.34
C PRO A 77 -21.19 -26.76 -18.60
N PRO A 78 -22.47 -26.53 -18.26
CA PRO A 78 -23.27 -27.51 -17.55
C PRO A 78 -23.21 -28.84 -18.29
N ALA A 79 -22.85 -29.91 -17.58
CA ALA A 79 -22.91 -31.26 -18.13
C ALA A 79 -24.34 -31.50 -18.64
N THR A 80 -24.47 -31.67 -19.95
CA THR A 80 -25.73 -32.09 -20.58
C THR A 80 -26.08 -33.46 -19.99
N PRO A 81 -27.29 -33.67 -19.44
CA PRO A 81 -27.69 -34.98 -18.95
C PRO A 81 -27.71 -35.94 -20.14
N SER A 82 -26.80 -36.92 -20.14
CA SER A 82 -26.79 -38.00 -21.12
C SER A 82 -27.93 -38.96 -20.76
N ASP A 83 -28.86 -39.12 -21.69
CA ASP A 83 -29.98 -40.06 -21.59
C ASP A 83 -29.52 -41.48 -21.26
N ALA A 84 -30.27 -42.10 -20.35
CA ALA A 84 -30.09 -43.46 -19.89
C ALA A 84 -30.36 -44.48 -21.01
N PRO A 85 -29.52 -45.52 -21.20
CA PRO A 85 -29.91 -46.68 -21.97
C PRO A 85 -30.67 -47.66 -21.09
N THR A 86 -31.95 -47.84 -21.43
CA THR A 86 -32.79 -48.98 -21.05
C THR A 86 -32.16 -50.28 -21.56
N ALA A 87 -31.97 -51.27 -20.69
CA ALA A 87 -31.66 -52.65 -21.09
C ALA A 87 -32.59 -53.65 -20.36
N PRO A 88 -32.97 -54.76 -21.03
CA PRO A 88 -34.10 -55.60 -20.63
C PRO A 88 -33.71 -56.71 -19.63
N THR A 89 -34.71 -57.15 -18.88
CA THR A 89 -34.71 -58.33 -18.00
C THR A 89 -34.63 -59.64 -18.78
N THR A 90 -33.75 -60.56 -18.39
CA THR A 90 -33.94 -62.01 -18.56
C THR A 90 -33.16 -62.79 -17.48
N SER A 91 -33.76 -63.88 -17.00
CA SER A 91 -33.47 -64.65 -15.79
C SER A 91 -32.62 -65.91 -16.02
N SER A 92 -31.73 -66.26 -15.07
CA SER A 92 -31.52 -67.62 -14.52
C SER A 92 -30.37 -67.65 -13.49
N PRO A 93 -30.47 -68.42 -12.39
CA PRO A 93 -29.44 -68.45 -11.35
C PRO A 93 -28.40 -69.56 -11.64
N THR A 94 -27.13 -69.26 -11.45
CA THR A 94 -26.07 -70.26 -11.27
C THR A 94 -25.23 -69.82 -10.07
N ALA A 95 -25.23 -70.65 -9.03
CA ALA A 95 -24.51 -70.41 -7.80
C ALA A 95 -22.98 -70.51 -8.06
N SER A 96 -22.27 -69.42 -7.82
CA SER A 96 -20.81 -69.40 -7.63
C SER A 96 -20.51 -68.66 -6.35
N LEU A 97 -19.87 -69.37 -5.42
CA LEU A 97 -19.37 -68.84 -4.16
C LEU A 97 -18.12 -68.00 -4.46
N THR A 98 -18.32 -66.71 -4.69
CA THR A 98 -17.24 -65.72 -4.82
C THR A 98 -17.22 -64.88 -3.56
N ALA A 99 -16.04 -64.78 -2.92
CA ALA A 99 -15.82 -63.98 -1.73
C ALA A 99 -16.31 -62.54 -1.94
N SER A 100 -17.17 -62.08 -1.03
CA SER A 100 -17.78 -60.75 -1.08
C SER A 100 -16.70 -59.68 -0.85
N PRO A 101 -16.49 -58.72 -1.77
CA PRO A 101 -15.59 -57.61 -1.51
C PRO A 101 -16.18 -56.77 -0.37
N THR A 102 -15.40 -56.58 0.70
CA THR A 102 -15.71 -55.61 1.76
C THR A 102 -15.93 -54.25 1.10
N ALA A 103 -17.16 -53.72 1.22
CA ALA A 103 -17.49 -52.39 0.71
C ALA A 103 -16.53 -51.37 1.34
N ALA A 104 -15.80 -50.65 0.48
CA ALA A 104 -15.01 -49.49 0.91
C ALA A 104 -15.96 -48.49 1.58
N PRO A 105 -15.54 -47.82 2.68
CA PRO A 105 -16.36 -46.80 3.31
C PRO A 105 -16.72 -45.74 2.27
N THR A 106 -18.01 -45.52 2.05
CA THR A 106 -18.52 -44.44 1.21
C THR A 106 -18.13 -43.13 1.88
N ASP A 107 -17.24 -42.36 1.26
CA ASP A 107 -16.90 -41.01 1.69
C ASP A 107 -18.20 -40.20 1.83
N THR A 108 -18.50 -39.80 3.06
CA THR A 108 -19.64 -38.92 3.32
C THR A 108 -19.30 -37.57 2.67
N PRO A 109 -20.13 -37.04 1.75
CA PRO A 109 -19.80 -35.79 1.08
C PRO A 109 -19.64 -34.69 2.12
N GLN A 110 -18.45 -34.08 2.17
CA GLN A 110 -18.19 -32.93 3.02
C GLN A 110 -19.13 -31.78 2.58
N PRO A 111 -19.81 -31.09 3.51
CA PRO A 111 -20.71 -30.01 3.15
C PRO A 111 -19.94 -28.92 2.39
N THR A 112 -20.44 -28.57 1.20
CA THR A 112 -19.94 -27.43 0.44
C THR A 112 -20.12 -26.14 1.26
N PRO A 113 -19.07 -25.32 1.44
CA PRO A 113 -19.19 -24.05 2.13
C PRO A 113 -20.29 -23.18 1.51
N ALA A 114 -21.12 -22.54 2.35
CA ALA A 114 -22.13 -21.60 1.87
C ALA A 114 -21.47 -20.27 1.46
N ARG A 115 -21.91 -19.70 0.33
CA ARG A 115 -21.46 -18.39 -0.14
C ARG A 115 -22.23 -17.29 0.60
N VAL A 116 -21.61 -16.69 1.61
CA VAL A 116 -22.22 -15.67 2.46
C VAL A 116 -21.34 -14.42 2.49
N ALA A 117 -21.97 -13.25 2.39
CA ALA A 117 -21.25 -11.98 2.50
C ALA A 117 -20.54 -11.85 3.84
N VAL A 118 -19.34 -11.29 3.81
CA VAL A 118 -18.48 -11.10 4.99
C VAL A 118 -18.16 -9.61 5.18
N ASP A 119 -18.13 -9.20 6.44
CA ASP A 119 -17.71 -7.87 6.88
C ASP A 119 -16.68 -8.06 8.01
N VAL A 120 -15.42 -7.80 7.71
CA VAL A 120 -14.29 -7.98 8.63
C VAL A 120 -13.72 -6.61 8.95
N ASN A 121 -13.74 -6.24 10.23
CA ASN A 121 -13.11 -5.01 10.72
C ASN A 121 -12.27 -5.34 11.96
N LEU A 122 -10.93 -5.33 11.81
CA LEU A 122 -10.01 -5.58 12.92
C LEU A 122 -10.00 -4.44 13.94
N LEU A 123 -10.35 -3.22 13.52
CA LEU A 123 -10.18 -1.99 14.29
C LEU A 123 -11.49 -1.18 14.33
N PRO A 124 -12.51 -1.63 15.07
CA PRO A 124 -13.73 -0.84 15.27
C PRO A 124 -13.44 0.51 15.94
N ASP A 125 -12.41 0.57 16.81
CA ASP A 125 -11.95 1.80 17.48
C ASP A 125 -10.67 2.37 16.81
N ALA A 126 -10.69 2.56 15.49
CA ALA A 126 -9.51 2.91 14.69
C ALA A 126 -8.77 4.17 15.19
N GLU A 127 -9.48 5.14 15.80
CA GLU A 127 -8.89 6.35 16.38
C GLU A 127 -7.80 6.07 17.42
N ARG A 128 -7.88 4.94 18.14
CA ARG A 128 -6.93 4.60 19.22
C ARG A 128 -5.52 4.32 18.71
N VAL A 129 -5.39 3.87 17.47
CA VAL A 129 -4.11 3.50 16.85
C VAL A 129 -3.75 4.42 15.69
N PHE A 130 -4.63 5.36 15.35
CA PHE A 130 -4.43 6.28 14.25
C PHE A 130 -3.34 7.31 14.55
N ALA A 131 -2.43 7.50 13.59
CA ALA A 131 -1.45 8.57 13.60
C ALA A 131 -1.52 9.32 12.27
N SER A 132 -1.80 10.63 12.33
CA SER A 132 -1.71 11.52 11.18
C SER A 132 -0.23 11.75 10.84
N GLN A 133 0.07 11.92 9.55
CA GLN A 133 1.40 12.34 9.12
C GLN A 133 1.68 13.80 9.54
N ILE A 134 2.86 14.04 10.09
CA ILE A 134 3.29 15.38 10.53
C ILE A 134 3.55 16.30 9.34
N THR A 135 4.21 15.79 8.30
CA THR A 135 4.49 16.54 7.05
C THR A 135 3.88 15.81 5.85
N LYS A 136 3.84 16.49 4.70
CA LYS A 136 3.26 15.96 3.46
C LYS A 136 3.94 14.69 2.93
N ASP A 137 5.19 14.44 3.32
CA ASP A 137 5.99 13.32 2.82
C ASP A 137 6.09 12.15 3.83
N TRP A 138 5.42 12.24 4.99
CA TRP A 138 5.53 11.28 6.09
C TRP A 138 4.37 10.29 6.19
N CYS A 139 3.66 10.04 5.09
CA CYS A 139 2.57 9.06 5.05
C CYS A 139 3.03 7.63 5.34
N ALA A 140 4.17 7.22 4.77
CA ALA A 140 4.78 5.91 4.99
C ALA A 140 5.20 5.68 6.46
N PRO A 141 6.02 6.53 7.11
CA PRO A 141 6.36 6.36 8.52
C PRO A 141 5.15 6.46 9.45
N ALA A 142 4.16 7.31 9.15
CA ALA A 142 2.90 7.33 9.88
C ALA A 142 2.15 5.98 9.79
N THR A 143 2.14 5.37 8.60
CA THR A 143 1.52 4.06 8.38
C THR A 143 2.25 2.94 9.10
N VAL A 144 3.60 2.93 9.06
CA VAL A 144 4.44 2.02 9.85
C VAL A 144 4.15 2.19 11.34
N GLN A 145 4.08 3.43 11.84
CA GLN A 145 3.73 3.74 13.23
C GLN A 145 2.36 3.16 13.63
N MET A 146 1.35 3.25 12.76
CA MET A 146 0.03 2.66 13.03
C MET A 146 0.10 1.13 13.15
N VAL A 147 0.83 0.45 12.25
CA VAL A 147 1.08 -1.00 12.34
C VAL A 147 1.78 -1.34 13.65
N LEU A 148 2.88 -0.65 13.97
CA LEU A 148 3.63 -0.89 15.21
C LEU A 148 2.77 -0.68 16.46
N THR A 149 1.89 0.33 16.44
CA THR A 149 0.95 0.58 17.55
C THR A 149 -0.06 -0.56 17.71
N ILE A 150 -0.59 -1.11 16.61
CA ILE A 150 -1.50 -2.27 16.63
C ILE A 150 -0.83 -3.50 17.27
N PHE A 151 0.46 -3.70 16.99
CA PHE A 151 1.26 -4.79 17.58
C PHE A 151 1.78 -4.48 19.00
N GLY A 152 1.47 -3.32 19.58
CA GLY A 152 1.98 -2.91 20.89
C GLY A 152 3.49 -2.61 20.93
N ARG A 153 4.10 -2.36 19.76
CA ARG A 153 5.53 -2.05 19.58
C ARG A 153 5.81 -0.57 19.35
N GLY A 154 4.77 0.26 19.42
CA GLY A 154 4.84 1.70 19.21
C GLY A 154 3.67 2.43 19.86
N ASN A 155 3.56 3.72 19.56
CA ASN A 155 2.44 4.56 20.00
C ASN A 155 2.13 5.64 18.94
N VAL A 156 1.02 6.35 19.12
CA VAL A 156 0.52 7.38 18.17
C VAL A 156 1.15 8.77 18.33
N SER A 157 2.21 8.92 19.13
CA SER A 157 2.82 10.24 19.36
C SER A 157 3.62 10.74 18.16
N GLU A 158 3.70 12.07 18.00
CA GLU A 158 4.59 12.67 17.01
C GLU A 158 6.07 12.35 17.25
N ALA A 159 6.47 12.18 18.52
CA ALA A 159 7.84 11.86 18.88
C ALA A 159 8.27 10.51 18.28
N PHE A 160 7.37 9.51 18.33
CA PHE A 160 7.64 8.20 17.74
C PHE A 160 7.71 8.26 16.21
N GLN A 161 6.86 9.07 15.56
CA GLN A 161 6.96 9.27 14.11
C GLN A 161 8.30 9.91 13.71
N ARG A 162 8.76 10.90 14.48
CA ARG A 162 10.08 11.55 14.27
C ARG A 162 11.23 10.58 14.50
N GLU A 163 11.12 9.70 15.50
CA GLU A 163 12.08 8.64 15.74
C GLU A 163 12.20 7.72 14.52
N LEU A 164 11.08 7.21 13.99
CA LEU A 164 11.07 6.39 12.78
C LEU A 164 11.77 7.10 11.63
N VAL A 165 11.40 8.35 11.35
CA VAL A 165 12.01 9.13 10.26
C VAL A 165 13.51 9.35 10.47
N SER A 166 13.95 9.61 11.70
CA SER A 166 15.38 9.82 12.00
C SER A 166 16.25 8.60 11.75
N ARG A 167 15.64 7.42 11.58
CA ARG A 167 16.30 6.14 11.35
C ARG A 167 16.16 5.64 9.92
N ILE A 168 15.64 6.45 8.99
CA ILE A 168 15.41 6.03 7.60
C ILE A 168 16.70 5.52 6.93
N ASP A 169 17.86 6.12 7.23
CA ASP A 169 19.19 5.71 6.76
C ASP A 169 19.55 4.27 7.16
N GLU A 170 18.85 3.66 8.14
CA GLU A 170 19.02 2.25 8.50
C GLU A 170 18.34 1.29 7.51
N TRP A 171 17.32 1.75 6.77
CA TRP A 171 16.45 0.89 5.95
C TRP A 171 16.31 1.30 4.48
N GLU A 172 16.54 2.57 4.13
CA GLU A 172 16.39 3.03 2.75
C GLU A 172 17.42 2.40 1.80
N SER A 173 17.10 2.35 0.52
CA SER A 173 18.02 1.80 -0.48
C SER A 173 17.73 2.45 -1.81
N TRP A 174 18.75 2.68 -2.64
CA TRP A 174 18.56 3.16 -4.00
C TRP A 174 17.63 2.25 -4.80
N GLN A 175 17.74 0.93 -4.65
CA GLN A 175 16.85 -0.01 -5.35
C GLN A 175 15.39 0.09 -4.85
N ASP A 176 15.19 0.57 -3.62
CA ASP A 176 13.86 0.70 -3.02
C ASP A 176 13.21 2.06 -3.30
N SER A 177 13.97 3.15 -3.20
CA SER A 177 13.54 4.50 -3.57
C SER A 177 14.71 5.32 -4.14
N HIS A 178 14.56 5.80 -5.37
CA HIS A 178 15.57 6.62 -6.04
C HIS A 178 15.64 8.06 -5.48
N ASP A 179 14.75 8.41 -4.56
CA ASP A 179 14.66 9.76 -4.01
C ASP A 179 15.05 9.88 -2.53
N GLY A 180 15.57 8.79 -1.93
CA GLY A 180 15.96 8.74 -0.50
C GLY A 180 14.78 8.82 0.46
N GLY A 181 13.60 8.50 -0.05
CA GLY A 181 12.39 8.44 0.74
C GLY A 181 12.10 7.04 1.26
N TRP A 182 10.97 6.96 1.97
CA TRP A 182 10.39 5.71 2.41
C TRP A 182 9.84 4.91 1.24
N GLY A 183 10.60 3.91 0.79
CA GLY A 183 10.11 2.88 -0.11
C GLY A 183 9.44 1.71 0.62
N PRO A 184 8.80 0.79 -0.13
CA PRO A 184 8.14 -0.39 0.42
C PRO A 184 9.06 -1.26 1.29
N SER A 185 10.34 -1.38 0.92
CA SER A 185 11.30 -2.21 1.66
C SER A 185 11.72 -1.54 2.96
N ALA A 186 11.96 -0.23 2.92
CA ALA A 186 12.26 0.54 4.11
C ALA A 186 11.14 0.42 5.17
N MET A 187 9.88 0.40 4.73
CA MET A 187 8.73 0.17 5.60
C MET A 187 8.75 -1.22 6.25
N VAL A 188 9.04 -2.29 5.49
CA VAL A 188 9.13 -3.66 6.02
C VAL A 188 10.30 -3.79 6.99
N GLU A 189 11.47 -3.26 6.63
CA GLU A 189 12.66 -3.30 7.48
C GLU A 189 12.47 -2.51 8.78
N ALA A 190 11.77 -1.38 8.72
CA ALA A 190 11.35 -0.65 9.92
C ALA A 190 10.46 -1.51 10.81
N LEU A 191 9.45 -2.21 10.26
CA LEU A 191 8.61 -3.12 11.05
C LEU A 191 9.45 -4.19 11.76
N VAL A 192 10.38 -4.81 11.02
CA VAL A 192 11.30 -5.83 11.56
C VAL A 192 12.18 -5.26 12.68
N ALA A 193 12.72 -4.05 12.50
CA ALA A 193 13.57 -3.38 13.49
C ALA A 193 12.85 -3.11 14.83
N TYR A 194 11.52 -3.03 14.82
CA TYR A 194 10.68 -2.89 16.02
C TYR A 194 10.02 -4.21 16.45
N GLY A 195 10.43 -5.34 15.88
CA GLY A 195 9.98 -6.67 16.28
C GLY A 195 8.66 -7.14 15.65
N VAL A 196 8.18 -6.46 14.60
CA VAL A 196 7.04 -6.90 13.79
C VAL A 196 7.59 -7.54 12.51
N THR A 197 7.74 -8.86 12.53
CA THR A 197 8.25 -9.63 11.39
C THR A 197 7.12 -10.23 10.55
N GLY A 198 7.44 -10.76 9.37
CA GLY A 198 6.47 -11.47 8.55
C GLY A 198 5.58 -10.56 7.71
N TYR A 199 6.08 -9.39 7.31
CA TYR A 199 5.48 -8.62 6.22
C TYR A 199 6.27 -8.84 4.94
N GLU A 200 5.56 -9.06 3.83
CA GLU A 200 6.13 -9.21 2.49
C GLU A 200 5.61 -8.11 1.57
N ILE A 201 6.45 -7.67 0.62
CA ILE A 201 6.02 -6.77 -0.45
C ILE A 201 5.48 -7.63 -1.59
N ARG A 202 4.22 -7.42 -1.98
CA ARG A 202 3.62 -8.11 -3.12
C ARG A 202 3.15 -7.13 -4.18
N ALA A 203 3.38 -7.48 -5.44
CA ALA A 203 2.97 -6.70 -6.60
C ALA A 203 2.04 -7.51 -7.51
N TYR A 204 0.85 -6.97 -7.77
CA TYR A 204 -0.22 -7.63 -8.54
C TYR A 204 -0.50 -6.88 -9.84
N GLU A 205 -0.89 -7.61 -10.86
CA GLU A 205 -1.31 -7.02 -12.14
C GLU A 205 -2.64 -6.27 -12.02
N THR A 206 -3.55 -6.73 -11.16
CA THR A 206 -4.88 -6.14 -11.01
C THR A 206 -5.17 -5.70 -9.59
N ARG A 207 -5.98 -4.64 -9.46
CA ARG A 207 -6.46 -4.16 -8.15
C ARG A 207 -7.29 -5.21 -7.43
N ALA A 208 -8.11 -5.96 -8.18
CA ALA A 208 -8.99 -6.97 -7.63
C ALA A 208 -8.20 -8.10 -6.97
N ASP A 209 -7.11 -8.55 -7.60
CA ASP A 209 -6.25 -9.58 -7.02
C ASP A 209 -5.50 -9.07 -5.78
N ALA A 210 -4.98 -7.84 -5.83
CA ALA A 210 -4.35 -7.21 -4.67
C ALA A 210 -5.31 -7.11 -3.46
N LEU A 211 -6.53 -6.62 -3.69
CA LEU A 211 -7.54 -6.49 -2.64
C LEU A 211 -8.02 -7.84 -2.10
N ARG A 212 -8.15 -8.85 -2.97
CA ARG A 212 -8.55 -10.21 -2.58
C ARG A 212 -7.49 -10.87 -1.71
N ASP A 213 -6.22 -10.80 -2.12
CA ASP A 213 -5.12 -11.38 -1.35
C ASP A 213 -4.93 -10.64 -0.01
N ALA A 214 -5.02 -9.30 -0.02
CA ALA A 214 -5.01 -8.50 1.21
C ALA A 214 -6.14 -8.90 2.17
N ALA A 215 -7.37 -9.07 1.68
CA ALA A 215 -8.50 -9.53 2.47
C ALA A 215 -8.29 -10.95 3.03
N GLY A 216 -7.75 -11.86 2.21
CA GLY A 216 -7.37 -13.21 2.65
C GLY A 216 -6.36 -13.17 3.78
N ALA A 217 -5.27 -12.41 3.61
CA ALA A 217 -4.23 -12.27 4.63
C ALA A 217 -4.74 -11.63 5.93
N ILE A 218 -5.63 -10.63 5.86
CA ILE A 218 -6.28 -10.07 7.06
C ILE A 218 -7.03 -11.17 7.81
N SER A 219 -7.77 -12.02 7.11
CA SER A 219 -8.54 -13.10 7.74
C SER A 219 -7.69 -14.28 8.22
N ASP A 220 -6.56 -14.55 7.59
CA ASP A 220 -5.64 -15.62 7.99
C ASP A 220 -4.75 -15.20 9.16
N THR A 221 -4.32 -13.94 9.16
CA THR A 221 -3.34 -13.45 10.13
C THR A 221 -3.95 -12.63 11.25
N GLY A 222 -5.14 -12.04 11.07
CA GLY A 222 -5.67 -11.04 12.00
C GLY A 222 -4.83 -9.75 12.04
N SER A 223 -3.96 -9.51 11.05
CA SER A 223 -3.07 -8.35 10.98
C SER A 223 -3.45 -7.42 9.83
N PRO A 224 -3.22 -6.10 9.94
CA PRO A 224 -3.58 -5.15 8.89
C PRO A 224 -2.61 -5.23 7.70
N VAL A 225 -3.07 -4.76 6.53
CA VAL A 225 -2.29 -4.71 5.28
C VAL A 225 -1.98 -3.26 4.93
N VAL A 226 -0.78 -2.96 4.44
CA VAL A 226 -0.49 -1.63 3.88
C VAL A 226 -0.76 -1.63 2.38
N LEU A 227 -1.52 -0.65 1.90
CA LEU A 227 -1.77 -0.40 0.48
C LEU A 227 -0.95 0.82 0.03
N LEU A 228 -0.20 0.68 -1.07
CA LEU A 228 0.55 1.80 -1.64
C LEU A 228 -0.33 2.54 -2.65
N ALA A 229 -1.03 3.55 -2.16
CA ALA A 229 -1.99 4.38 -2.89
C ALA A 229 -1.30 5.49 -3.71
N TRP A 230 -2.10 6.18 -4.53
CA TRP A 230 -1.68 7.32 -5.36
C TRP A 230 -0.42 7.03 -6.18
N ARG A 231 -0.39 5.86 -6.83
CA ARG A 231 0.74 5.37 -7.64
C ARG A 231 2.02 5.15 -6.85
N GLY A 232 1.91 4.88 -5.55
CA GLY A 232 3.04 4.73 -4.63
C GLY A 232 3.47 6.01 -3.94
N ALA A 233 2.76 7.13 -4.14
CA ALA A 233 3.03 8.38 -3.43
C ALA A 233 2.43 8.44 -2.03
N HIS A 234 1.62 7.45 -1.68
CA HIS A 234 0.89 7.47 -0.44
C HIS A 234 0.74 6.07 0.14
N ALA A 235 0.59 6.00 1.46
CA ALA A 235 0.39 4.75 2.19
C ALA A 235 -0.93 4.81 2.94
N TRP A 236 -1.73 3.77 2.75
CA TRP A 236 -2.98 3.53 3.46
C TRP A 236 -2.83 2.25 4.28
N LEU A 237 -3.40 2.23 5.48
CA LEU A 237 -3.51 1.00 6.27
C LEU A 237 -4.90 0.41 6.13
N MET A 238 -5.00 -0.75 5.51
CA MET A 238 -6.21 -1.55 5.40
C MET A 238 -6.38 -2.41 6.66
N SER A 239 -7.39 -2.11 7.47
CA SER A 239 -7.70 -2.81 8.71
C SER A 239 -8.85 -3.80 8.60
N GLY A 240 -9.43 -3.93 7.41
CA GLY A 240 -10.60 -4.77 7.21
C GLY A 240 -11.16 -4.66 5.79
N TYR A 241 -12.19 -5.43 5.50
CA TYR A 241 -12.81 -5.51 4.18
C TYR A 241 -14.27 -5.95 4.24
N ARG A 242 -14.97 -5.70 3.13
CA ARG A 242 -16.26 -6.34 2.83
C ARG A 242 -16.14 -7.13 1.54
N ALA A 243 -16.73 -8.31 1.53
CA ALA A 243 -16.79 -9.14 0.33
C ALA A 243 -18.11 -9.89 0.24
N ASP A 244 -18.48 -10.31 -0.96
CA ASP A 244 -19.69 -11.10 -1.20
C ASP A 244 -19.55 -12.58 -0.78
N ALA A 245 -18.33 -13.02 -0.48
CA ALA A 245 -17.98 -14.32 0.08
C ALA A 245 -16.60 -14.25 0.78
N ASP A 246 -16.28 -15.22 1.64
CA ASP A 246 -14.93 -15.33 2.24
C ASP A 246 -13.88 -15.60 1.14
N PRO A 247 -12.92 -14.67 0.90
CA PRO A 247 -11.90 -14.82 -0.15
C PRO A 247 -10.97 -16.02 0.02
N ARG A 248 -10.90 -16.59 1.23
CA ARG A 248 -10.10 -17.79 1.52
C ARG A 248 -10.78 -19.06 1.00
N LEU A 249 -12.10 -19.06 0.95
CA LEU A 249 -12.92 -20.21 0.54
C LEU A 249 -13.35 -20.10 -0.92
N PHE A 250 -13.56 -18.89 -1.41
CA PHE A 250 -14.08 -18.62 -2.76
C PHE A 250 -13.08 -17.77 -3.55
N PRO A 251 -12.29 -18.38 -4.47
CA PRO A 251 -11.30 -17.67 -5.27
C PRO A 251 -11.89 -16.56 -6.17
N ASP A 252 -13.17 -16.65 -6.48
CA ASP A 252 -13.96 -15.69 -7.25
C ASP A 252 -14.70 -14.66 -6.37
N ALA A 253 -14.48 -14.66 -5.05
CA ALA A 253 -15.02 -13.65 -4.16
C ALA A 253 -14.62 -12.24 -4.63
N THR A 254 -15.59 -11.34 -4.56
CA THR A 254 -15.45 -9.92 -4.91
C THR A 254 -15.36 -9.10 -3.63
N VAL A 255 -14.20 -8.50 -3.40
CA VAL A 255 -14.00 -7.50 -2.35
C VAL A 255 -14.61 -6.17 -2.82
N SER A 256 -15.63 -5.69 -2.11
CA SER A 256 -16.37 -4.47 -2.46
C SER A 256 -15.73 -3.19 -1.93
N GLY A 257 -14.79 -3.31 -0.98
CA GLY A 257 -14.06 -2.19 -0.40
C GLY A 257 -13.27 -2.60 0.84
N ALA A 258 -12.69 -1.62 1.50
CA ALA A 258 -11.78 -1.80 2.61
C ALA A 258 -12.01 -0.76 3.72
N TYR A 259 -11.81 -1.15 4.98
CA TYR A 259 -11.67 -0.19 6.07
C TYR A 259 -10.25 0.37 6.05
N VAL A 260 -10.12 1.70 5.94
CA VAL A 260 -8.83 2.37 5.72
C VAL A 260 -8.54 3.37 6.82
N LEU A 261 -7.30 3.34 7.32
CA LEU A 261 -6.69 4.45 8.06
C LEU A 261 -5.76 5.18 7.09
N ASP A 262 -6.16 6.39 6.72
CA ASP A 262 -5.39 7.25 5.82
C ASP A 262 -4.56 8.24 6.64
N ALA A 263 -3.24 8.10 6.62
CA ALA A 263 -2.31 8.97 7.34
C ALA A 263 -2.45 10.46 6.95
N TRP A 264 -3.05 10.78 5.80
CA TRP A 264 -3.29 12.15 5.37
C TRP A 264 -4.39 12.85 6.17
N TYR A 265 -5.34 12.11 6.77
CA TYR A 265 -6.42 12.69 7.57
C TYR A 265 -5.85 13.52 8.75
N PRO A 266 -6.41 14.70 9.07
CA PRO A 266 -7.60 15.36 8.51
C PRO A 266 -7.29 16.38 7.40
N ARG A 267 -6.19 16.22 6.66
CA ARG A 267 -5.73 17.21 5.68
C ARG A 267 -6.49 17.08 4.36
N VAL A 268 -6.40 18.14 3.55
CA VAL A 268 -6.97 18.20 2.19
C VAL A 268 -5.83 18.31 1.19
N SER A 269 -5.73 17.32 0.30
CA SER A 269 -4.82 17.33 -0.83
C SER A 269 -5.39 18.18 -1.96
N SER A 270 -4.56 19.04 -2.56
CA SER A 270 -4.94 19.80 -3.76
C SER A 270 -5.10 18.93 -5.00
N ILE A 271 -4.57 17.71 -5.00
CA ILE A 271 -4.63 16.76 -6.11
C ILE A 271 -5.69 15.68 -5.86
N TRP A 272 -5.77 15.19 -4.62
CA TRP A 272 -6.55 13.99 -4.27
C TRP A 272 -7.80 14.28 -3.44
N GLY A 273 -7.99 15.53 -2.98
CA GLY A 273 -9.14 15.94 -2.19
C GLY A 273 -8.97 15.72 -0.68
N ALA A 274 -10.08 15.79 0.04
CA ALA A 274 -10.10 15.54 1.48
C ALA A 274 -9.92 14.05 1.77
N SER A 275 -9.19 13.74 2.83
CA SER A 275 -9.11 12.39 3.37
C SER A 275 -10.25 12.15 4.38
N ASP A 276 -10.70 10.90 4.50
CA ASP A 276 -11.77 10.51 5.41
C ASP A 276 -11.23 10.10 6.80
N PRO A 277 -12.07 10.16 7.86
CA PRO A 277 -11.69 9.72 9.20
C PRO A 277 -11.13 8.28 9.23
N PRO A 278 -10.26 7.96 10.20
CA PRO A 278 -9.66 6.63 10.32
C PRO A 278 -10.70 5.54 10.50
N GLY A 279 -10.52 4.41 9.81
CA GLY A 279 -11.46 3.30 9.83
C GLY A 279 -12.71 3.52 8.98
N THR A 280 -12.73 4.55 8.12
CA THR A 280 -13.81 4.72 7.14
C THR A 280 -13.79 3.58 6.13
N PHE A 281 -14.98 3.04 5.81
CA PHE A 281 -15.12 2.07 4.73
C PHE A 281 -15.04 2.77 3.39
N GLN A 282 -13.99 2.44 2.64
CA GLN A 282 -13.71 2.94 1.30
C GLN A 282 -14.21 1.92 0.27
N ASP A 283 -15.21 2.33 -0.50
CA ASP A 283 -15.89 1.46 -1.46
C ASP A 283 -15.08 1.25 -2.75
N ALA A 284 -15.66 0.49 -3.70
CA ALA A 284 -15.04 0.19 -4.97
C ALA A 284 -14.70 1.44 -5.81
N ALA A 285 -15.50 2.51 -5.70
CA ALA A 285 -15.24 3.76 -6.41
C ALA A 285 -14.06 4.51 -5.76
N GLU A 286 -13.97 4.51 -4.43
CA GLU A 286 -12.82 5.07 -3.72
C GLU A 286 -11.53 4.31 -4.06
N MET A 287 -11.58 2.98 -3.99
CA MET A 287 -10.46 2.11 -4.35
C MET A 287 -10.03 2.36 -5.79
N ALA A 288 -10.99 2.65 -6.69
CA ALA A 288 -10.69 2.99 -8.06
C ALA A 288 -9.98 4.34 -8.25
N ARG A 289 -10.34 5.30 -7.42
CA ARG A 289 -9.76 6.65 -7.48
C ARG A 289 -8.35 6.70 -6.90
N ASN A 290 -8.09 5.96 -5.82
CA ASN A 290 -6.90 6.18 -4.99
C ASN A 290 -5.90 5.02 -5.00
N PHE A 291 -6.37 3.76 -5.01
CA PHE A 291 -5.47 2.62 -5.08
C PHE A 291 -5.13 2.35 -6.54
N LEU A 292 -4.09 3.03 -7.01
CA LEU A 292 -3.67 3.09 -8.41
C LEU A 292 -2.37 2.29 -8.63
N PRO A 293 -2.14 1.77 -9.85
CA PRO A 293 -0.88 1.11 -10.17
C PRO A 293 0.32 2.01 -9.90
N TRP A 294 1.35 1.42 -9.31
CA TRP A 294 2.61 2.08 -8.96
C TRP A 294 3.24 2.72 -10.19
N LYS A 295 3.53 4.01 -10.05
CA LYS A 295 4.31 4.75 -11.03
C LYS A 295 4.89 5.98 -10.38
N ARG A 296 6.19 6.07 -10.42
CA ARG A 296 6.97 7.05 -9.69
C ARG A 296 7.79 7.92 -10.65
N PRO A 297 7.86 9.25 -10.44
CA PRO A 297 8.60 10.15 -11.32
C PRO A 297 10.12 10.03 -11.17
N GLU A 298 10.61 9.54 -10.03
CA GLU A 298 12.04 9.44 -9.73
C GLU A 298 12.77 8.32 -10.48
N GLY A 299 12.05 7.36 -11.08
CA GLY A 299 12.70 6.30 -11.84
C GLY A 299 11.81 5.19 -12.36
N LYS A 300 12.47 4.14 -12.85
CA LYS A 300 11.82 2.89 -13.27
C LYS A 300 12.07 1.84 -12.20
N TYR A 301 10.99 1.17 -11.80
CA TYR A 301 11.03 0.05 -10.87
C TYR A 301 10.49 -1.19 -11.60
N PRO A 302 11.34 -2.04 -12.22
CA PRO A 302 10.88 -3.14 -13.10
C PRO A 302 9.88 -4.10 -12.43
N GLU A 303 10.02 -4.30 -11.13
CA GLU A 303 9.16 -5.18 -10.34
C GLU A 303 7.85 -4.51 -9.89
N ARG A 304 7.74 -3.17 -9.98
CA ARG A 304 6.64 -2.41 -9.37
C ARG A 304 5.83 -1.62 -10.39
N ASP A 305 6.48 -1.05 -11.40
CA ASP A 305 5.85 -0.19 -12.40
C ASP A 305 4.64 -0.86 -13.06
N GLY A 306 3.48 -0.20 -12.97
CA GLY A 306 2.22 -0.68 -13.54
C GLY A 306 1.49 -1.74 -12.70
N ARG A 307 1.99 -2.07 -11.49
CA ARG A 307 1.39 -3.05 -10.58
C ARG A 307 0.79 -2.41 -9.34
N PHE A 308 -0.14 -3.10 -8.70
CA PHE A 308 -0.71 -2.71 -7.41
C PHE A 308 0.17 -3.29 -6.30
N LEU A 309 0.68 -2.45 -5.42
CA LEU A 309 1.60 -2.87 -4.36
C LEU A 309 0.92 -2.87 -3.00
N VAL A 310 1.20 -3.92 -2.23
CA VAL A 310 0.78 -4.04 -0.84
C VAL A 310 1.93 -4.60 -0.01
N LEU A 311 1.96 -4.26 1.29
CA LEU A 311 2.75 -4.99 2.28
C LEU A 311 1.77 -5.88 3.06
N ILE A 312 1.94 -7.18 2.90
CA ILE A 312 1.00 -8.19 3.39
C ILE A 312 1.60 -8.96 4.57
N PRO A 313 0.85 -9.17 5.67
CA PRO A 313 1.30 -10.04 6.74
C PRO A 313 1.23 -11.52 6.31
N THR A 314 2.21 -12.31 6.73
CA THR A 314 2.31 -13.75 6.47
C THR A 314 2.36 -14.59 7.75
N LEU A 315 2.43 -13.93 8.91
CA LEU A 315 2.39 -14.56 10.22
C LEU A 315 1.13 -14.13 10.97
N PRO A 316 0.51 -15.04 11.75
CA PRO A 316 -0.59 -14.66 12.63
C PRO A 316 -0.20 -13.56 13.62
N PHE A 317 -1.17 -12.71 13.93
CA PHE A 317 -1.06 -11.66 14.92
C PHE A 317 -0.74 -12.28 16.27
N ALA A 318 0.46 -12.00 16.75
CA ALA A 318 0.89 -12.30 18.10
C ALA A 318 0.92 -10.98 18.88
N PRO A 319 -0.12 -10.65 19.67
CA PRO A 319 -0.04 -9.49 20.56
C PRO A 319 1.18 -9.67 21.47
N GLY A 320 1.92 -8.59 21.67
CA GLY A 320 3.16 -8.60 22.46
C GLY A 320 2.97 -9.35 23.78
N SER A 321 3.77 -10.41 23.94
CA SER A 321 4.08 -11.06 25.21
C SER A 321 4.68 -10.09 26.22
#